data_AF-A0A1V6JS53-F1
#
_entry.id   AF-A0A1V6JS53-F1
#
_cell.length_a   1.000
_cell.length_b   1.000
_cell.length_c   1.000
_cell.angle_alpha   90.00
_cell.angle_beta   90.00
_cell.angle_gamma   90.00
#
_symmetry.space_group_name_H-M   'P 1'
#
loop_
_entity.id
_entity.type
_entity.pdbx_description
1 polymer ?
#
loop_
_entity_poly.entity_id
_entity_poly.type
_entity_poly.pdbx_seq_one_letter_code
_entity_poly.pdbx_strand_id
1 'polypeptide(L)' 'MKPVIDRVCSIEQIVEAHEYVDKGHKKGNVVITIVEQNKNGVAGK' A
#
# COMPACT_ATOMS: atom_id res chain seq x y z
N MET A 1 -8.65 16.51 -8.73
CA MET A 1 -9.29 15.26 -8.25
C MET A 1 -8.28 14.55 -7.35
N LYS A 2 -8.64 14.15 -6.13
CA LYS A 2 -7.72 13.41 -5.24
C LYS A 2 -8.02 11.91 -5.36
N PRO A 3 -7.04 11.06 -5.67
CA PRO A 3 -7.27 9.62 -5.70
C PRO A 3 -7.59 9.12 -4.29
N VAL A 4 -8.64 8.31 -4.17
CA VAL A 4 -8.96 7.61 -2.91
C VAL A 4 -8.05 6.39 -2.84
N ILE A 5 -7.22 6.31 -1.82
CA ILE A 5 -6.35 5.16 -1.56
C ILE A 5 -7.10 4.22 -0.62
N ASP A 6 -7.21 2.97 -1.04
CA ASP A 6 -7.90 1.92 -0.30
C ASP A 6 -6.92 1.11 0.56
N ARG A 7 -5.76 0.76 -0.03
CA ARG A 7 -4.72 0.01 0.66
C ARG A 7 -3.33 0.36 0.14
N VAL A 8 -2.34 0.27 1.02
CA VAL A 8 -0.92 0.36 0.67
C VAL A 8 -0.26 -0.94 1.09
N CYS A 9 0.42 -1.60 0.17
CA CYS A 9 1.13 -2.87 0.39
C CYS A 9 2.60 -2.70 0.01
N SER A 10 3.51 -3.46 0.61
CA SER A 10 4.89 -3.53 0.13
C SER A 10 5.01 -4.46 -1.07
N ILE A 11 6.14 -4.39 -1.78
CA ILE A 11 6.43 -5.28 -2.91
C ILE A 11 6.44 -6.77 -2.50
N GLU A 12 6.84 -7.06 -1.25
CA GLU A 12 6.83 -8.41 -0.69
C GLU A 12 5.39 -8.96 -0.55
N GLN A 13 4.41 -8.07 -0.41
CA GLN A 13 3.00 -8.41 -0.27
C GLN A 13 2.23 -8.38 -1.60
N ILE A 14 2.92 -8.42 -2.75
CA ILE A 14 2.27 -8.28 -4.05
C ILE A 14 1.25 -9.40 -4.35
N VAL A 15 1.49 -10.60 -3.85
CA VAL A 15 0.56 -11.74 -3.99
C VAL A 15 -0.75 -11.46 -3.26
N GLU A 16 -0.66 -11.01 -1.99
CA GLU A 16 -1.84 -10.65 -1.20
C GLU A 16 -2.60 -9.47 -1.82
N ALA A 17 -1.87 -8.48 -2.33
CA ALA A 17 -2.46 -7.35 -3.03
C ALA A 17 -3.20 -7.79 -4.29
N HIS A 18 -2.66 -8.74 -5.07
CA HIS A 18 -3.31 -9.29 -6.25
C HIS A 18 -4.59 -10.05 -5.89
N GLU A 19 -4.52 -10.95 -4.89
CA GLU A 19 -5.71 -11.68 -4.41
C GLU A 19 -6.82 -10.75 -3.91
N TYR A 20 -6.45 -9.67 -3.21
CA TYR A 20 -7.40 -8.69 -2.69
C TYR A 20 -8.19 -7.99 -3.81
N VAL A 21 -7.51 -7.66 -4.91
CA VAL A 21 -8.14 -7.05 -6.09
C VAL A 21 -8.99 -8.07 -6.85
N ASP A 22 -8.49 -9.29 -7.01
CA ASP A 22 -9.17 -10.37 -7.73
C ASP A 22 -10.50 -10.77 -7.05
N LYS A 23 -10.53 -10.77 -5.72
CA LYS A 23 -11.75 -11.00 -4.91
C LYS A 23 -12.76 -9.84 -4.98
N GLY A 24 -12.46 -8.75 -5.69
CA GLY A 24 -13.36 -7.60 -5.83
C GLY A 24 -13.50 -6.74 -4.56
N HIS A 25 -12.59 -6.88 -3.60
CA HIS A 25 -12.69 -6.17 -2.31
C HIS A 25 -12.25 -4.70 -2.35
N LYS A 26 -11.70 -4.24 -3.48
CA LYS A 26 -11.08 -2.94 -3.64
C LYS A 26 -12.09 -1.80 -3.79
N LYS A 27 -12.10 -0.83 -2.86
CA LYS A 27 -13.02 0.34 -2.84
C LYS A 27 -12.40 1.65 -3.37
N GLY A 28 -11.12 1.62 -3.71
CA GLY A 28 -10.31 2.75 -4.19
C GLY A 28 -9.01 2.24 -4.79
N ASN A 29 -7.92 3.00 -4.86
CA ASN A 29 -6.65 2.53 -5.41
C ASN A 29 -5.84 1.72 -4.38
N VAL A 30 -5.36 0.56 -4.79
CA VAL A 30 -4.36 -0.25 -4.06
C VAL A 30 -3.00 0.17 -4.61
N VAL A 31 -2.12 0.62 -3.73
CA VAL A 31 -0.79 1.13 -4.06
C VAL A 31 0.26 0.14 -3.57
N ILE A 32 1.23 -0.17 -4.44
CA ILE A 32 2.37 -1.01 -4.09
C ILE A 32 3.59 -0.11 -3.86
N THR A 33 4.20 -0.25 -2.69
CA THR A 33 5.46 0.40 -2.32
C THR A 33 6.62 -0.47 -2.76
N ILE A 34 7.39 0.00 -3.74
CA ILE A 34 8.52 -0.73 -4.33
C ILE A 34 9.82 -0.50 -3.53
N VAL A 35 9.94 0.66 -2.88
CA VAL A 35 11.08 1.02 -2.04
C VAL A 35 10.57 1.37 -0.65
N GLU A 36 11.15 0.73 0.38
CA GLU A 36 10.84 1.04 1.77
C GLU A 36 11.10 2.53 2.02
N GLN A 37 10.04 3.30 2.25
CA GLN A 37 10.16 4.69 2.66
C GLN A 37 10.66 4.66 4.11
N ASN A 38 11.98 4.68 4.30
CA ASN A 38 12.59 4.72 5.62
C ASN A 38 12.03 5.95 6.36
N LYS A 39 11.09 5.74 7.28
CA LYS A 39 10.54 6.79 8.13
C LYS A 39 11.54 7.12 9.21
N ASN A 40 12.73 7.59 8.84
CA ASN A 40 13.65 8.18 9.79
C ASN A 40 13.22 9.62 10.04
N GLY A 41 12.17 9.76 10.84
CA GLY A 41 11.57 11.02 11.26
C GLY A 41 11.26 10.96 12.74
N VAL A 42 12.28 11.24 13.55
CA VAL A 42 12.23 11.72 14.94
C VAL A 42 11.25 11.03 15.91
N ALA A 43 11.81 10.14 16.73
CA ALA A 43 11.68 10.30 18.17
C ALA A 43 13.08 10.57 18.71
N GLY A 44 13.41 11.86 18.84
CA GLY A 44 14.48 12.25 19.74
C GLY A 44 14.03 11.98 21.18
N LYS A 45 14.99 11.48 21.98
CA LYS A 45 14.89 11.08 23.39
C LYS A 45 14.22 9.75 23.69
#